data_AF-A0A9W9RG61-F1
#
_entry.id   AF-A0A9W9RG61-F1
#
_cell.length_a   1.000
_cell.length_b   1.000
_cell.length_c   1.000
_cell.angle_alpha   90.00
_cell.angle_beta   90.00
_cell.angle_gamma   90.00
#
_symmetry.space_group_name_H-M   'P 1'
#
loop_
_entity.id
_entity.type
_entity.pdbx_description
1 polymer ?
#
loop_
_entity_poly.entity_id
_entity_poly.type
_entity_poly.pdbx_seq_one_letter_code
_entity_poly.pdbx_strand_id
1 'polypeptide(L)'
;MPTWGIVVHDVNVRSLGINKASEDLTGVQDKVIKDLLASNVQNWGEGAEITKISWLRIPSGKSGSLIVEFTSPVLANVAIDKGVLWDCDSLTAVLYDRAARVRQCFNYQQYGHIGTTYANAVKCVYCAEGHQSRDCPSKDTRENKCANYEGTHAAWSTECEAR
;
A
#
# COMPACT_ATOMS: atom_id res chain seq x y z
N MET A 1 -13.15 -12.37 9.56
CA MET A 1 -13.12 -11.56 10.80
C MET A 1 -12.65 -10.15 10.45
N PRO A 2 -13.09 -9.11 11.17
CA PRO A 2 -12.49 -7.78 11.05
C PRO A 2 -11.02 -7.83 11.45
N THR A 3 -10.22 -6.90 10.90
CA THR A 3 -8.79 -6.76 11.18
C THR A 3 -8.48 -5.31 11.48
N TRP A 4 -7.49 -5.06 12.33
CA TRP A 4 -7.06 -3.72 12.73
C TRP A 4 -5.62 -3.52 12.29
N GLY A 5 -5.44 -2.61 11.33
CA GLY A 5 -4.16 -2.39 10.69
C GLY A 5 -3.38 -1.26 11.33
N ILE A 6 -2.06 -1.40 11.35
CA ILE A 6 -1.11 -0.32 11.59
C ILE A 6 -0.14 -0.21 10.41
N VAL A 7 0.43 0.97 10.22
CA VAL A 7 1.57 1.21 9.33
C VAL A 7 2.80 1.40 10.19
N VAL A 8 3.82 0.57 10.00
CA VAL A 8 5.14 0.68 10.62
C VAL A 8 6.09 1.32 9.63
N HIS A 9 6.70 2.44 10.01
CA HIS A 9 7.61 3.19 9.15
C HIS A 9 9.05 2.69 9.26
N ASP A 10 9.85 3.00 8.24
CA ASP A 10 11.30 2.76 8.19
C ASP A 10 11.75 1.31 8.38
N VAL A 11 10.88 0.33 8.08
CA VAL A 11 11.22 -1.09 8.13
C VAL A 11 12.27 -1.41 7.08
N ASN A 12 13.41 -1.97 7.52
CA ASN A 12 14.50 -2.34 6.63
C ASN A 12 14.09 -3.49 5.70
N VAL A 13 14.21 -3.25 4.39
CA VAL A 13 13.73 -4.17 3.34
C VAL A 13 14.55 -5.46 3.32
N ARG A 14 15.86 -5.37 3.57
CA ARG A 14 16.76 -6.52 3.53
C ARG A 14 16.55 -7.44 4.71
N SER A 15 16.37 -6.91 5.91
CA SER A 15 16.13 -7.75 7.10
C SER A 15 14.74 -8.36 7.10
N LEU A 16 13.72 -7.67 6.57
CA LEU A 16 12.37 -8.24 6.39
C LEU A 16 12.35 -9.37 5.35
N GLY A 17 13.18 -9.29 4.30
CA GLY A 17 13.32 -10.35 3.30
C GLY A 17 12.12 -10.52 2.35
N ILE A 18 11.12 -9.63 2.44
CA ILE A 18 9.94 -9.60 1.57
C ILE A 18 10.19 -8.57 0.46
N ASN A 19 10.51 -9.00 -0.76
CA ASN A 19 10.91 -8.08 -1.84
C ASN A 19 9.97 -8.06 -3.06
N LYS A 20 8.85 -8.79 -3.03
CA LYS A 20 7.87 -8.85 -4.13
C LYS A 20 6.44 -8.71 -3.59
N ALA A 21 5.55 -8.11 -4.39
CA ALA A 21 4.12 -8.13 -4.11
C ALA A 21 3.65 -9.59 -4.08
N SER A 22 2.96 -9.95 -3.01
CA SER A 22 2.55 -11.29 -2.62
C SER A 22 1.82 -12.07 -3.73
N GLU A 23 2.49 -13.08 -4.29
CA GLU A 23 1.81 -14.27 -4.83
C GLU A 23 2.46 -15.60 -4.37
N ASP A 24 3.70 -15.60 -3.85
CA ASP A 24 4.43 -16.86 -3.53
C ASP A 24 5.21 -16.80 -2.18
N LEU A 25 4.61 -16.21 -1.14
CA LEU A 25 5.32 -15.78 0.09
C LEU A 25 4.76 -16.30 1.42
N THR A 26 3.86 -17.28 1.44
CA THR A 26 3.24 -17.77 2.69
C THR A 26 4.27 -18.15 3.75
N GLY A 27 5.30 -18.93 3.38
CA GLY A 27 6.34 -19.36 4.33
C GLY A 27 7.28 -18.25 4.83
N VAL A 28 7.62 -17.27 3.98
CA VAL A 28 8.46 -16.12 4.39
C VAL A 28 7.66 -15.21 5.32
N GLN A 29 6.39 -14.99 5.00
CA GLN A 29 5.49 -14.17 5.78
C GLN A 29 5.28 -14.76 7.18
N ASP A 30 5.05 -16.07 7.29
CA ASP A 30 4.85 -16.73 8.59
C ASP A 30 6.08 -16.60 9.49
N LYS A 31 7.29 -16.67 8.92
CA LYS A 31 8.52 -16.47 9.68
C LYS A 31 8.59 -15.04 10.22
N VAL A 32 8.40 -14.04 9.37
CA VAL A 32 8.44 -12.63 9.78
C VAL A 32 7.38 -12.32 10.84
N ILE A 33 6.17 -12.90 10.72
CA ILE A 33 5.12 -12.76 11.73
C ILE A 33 5.58 -13.36 13.06
N LYS A 34 6.16 -14.55 13.07
CA LYS A 34 6.69 -15.17 14.30
C LYS A 34 7.78 -14.33 14.94
N ASP A 35 8.71 -13.82 14.14
CA ASP A 35 9.81 -12.98 14.62
C ASP A 35 9.28 -11.67 15.20
N LEU A 36 8.31 -11.01 14.53
CA LEU A 36 7.63 -9.81 15.05
C LEU A 36 6.95 -10.08 16.41
N LEU A 37 6.18 -11.17 16.51
CA LEU A 37 5.50 -11.53 17.76
C LEU A 37 6.51 -11.82 18.88
N ALA A 38 7.58 -12.55 18.59
CA ALA A 38 8.62 -12.87 19.57
C ALA A 38 9.37 -11.62 20.05
N SER A 39 9.76 -10.73 19.14
CA SER A 39 10.47 -9.48 19.48
C SER A 39 9.61 -8.50 20.29
N ASN A 40 8.27 -8.57 20.17
CA ASN A 40 7.35 -7.64 20.80
C ASN A 40 6.53 -8.26 21.94
N VAL A 41 6.81 -9.51 22.34
CA VAL A 41 6.01 -10.25 23.34
C VAL A 41 5.89 -9.50 24.68
N GLN A 42 6.90 -8.73 25.08
CA GLN A 42 6.87 -7.94 26.31
C GLN A 42 5.83 -6.80 26.28
N ASN A 43 5.57 -6.23 25.10
CA ASN A 43 4.61 -5.14 24.94
C ASN A 43 3.23 -5.66 24.52
N TRP A 44 3.17 -6.64 23.60
CA TRP A 44 1.90 -7.10 23.02
C TRP A 44 1.28 -8.29 23.78
N GLY A 45 2.07 -8.99 24.60
CA GLY A 45 1.65 -10.18 25.34
C GLY A 45 1.67 -11.46 24.49
N GLU A 46 1.59 -12.61 25.18
CA GLU A 46 1.69 -13.95 24.57
C GLU A 46 0.49 -14.33 23.68
N GLY A 47 -0.65 -13.66 23.85
CA GLY A 47 -1.86 -13.88 23.05
C GLY A 47 -1.94 -13.02 21.79
N ALA A 48 -0.86 -12.33 21.40
CA ALA A 48 -0.87 -11.49 20.23
C ALA A 48 -0.90 -12.28 18.92
N GLU A 49 -1.77 -11.85 18.00
CA GLU A 49 -1.97 -12.51 16.72
C GLU A 49 -1.98 -11.49 15.58
N ILE A 50 -1.18 -11.79 14.55
CA ILE A 50 -1.12 -11.04 13.30
C ILE A 50 -1.72 -11.92 12.20
N THR A 51 -2.73 -11.39 11.52
CA THR A 51 -3.39 -12.08 10.39
C THR A 51 -2.57 -11.97 9.12
N LYS A 52 -1.98 -10.79 8.87
CA LYS A 52 -1.27 -10.51 7.63
C LYS A 52 -0.26 -9.38 7.81
N ILE A 53 0.82 -9.46 7.04
CA ILE A 53 1.72 -8.34 6.79
C ILE A 53 1.83 -8.09 5.28
N SER A 54 2.03 -6.83 4.89
CA SER A 54 2.28 -6.47 3.50
C SER A 54 2.87 -5.08 3.40
N TRP A 55 3.74 -4.82 2.42
CA TRP A 55 4.18 -3.45 2.17
C TRP A 55 3.03 -2.54 1.77
N LEU A 56 2.97 -1.33 2.37
CA LEU A 56 2.03 -0.28 1.95
C LEU A 56 2.27 0.11 0.49
N ARG A 57 3.55 0.20 0.12
CA ARG A 57 4.05 0.32 -1.26
C ARG A 57 5.32 -0.53 -1.36
N ILE A 58 5.50 -1.23 -2.47
CA ILE A 58 6.75 -1.96 -2.73
C ILE A 58 7.91 -0.97 -2.61
N PRO A 59 8.83 -1.18 -1.67
CA PRO A 59 9.92 -0.25 -1.45
C PRO A 59 10.92 -0.34 -2.59
N SER A 60 11.42 0.81 -3.05
CA SER A 60 12.52 0.92 -4.01
C SER A 60 13.86 1.22 -3.33
N GLY A 61 13.84 1.56 -2.04
CA GLY A 61 15.00 1.95 -1.24
C GLY A 61 15.40 0.91 -0.18
N LYS A 62 16.19 1.36 0.81
CA LYS A 62 16.66 0.51 1.91
C LYS A 62 15.57 0.25 2.97
N SER A 63 14.60 1.14 3.10
CA SER A 63 13.49 1.04 4.03
C SER A 63 12.15 1.20 3.30
N GLY A 64 11.08 0.72 3.96
CA GLY A 64 9.71 0.80 3.46
C GLY A 64 8.70 0.93 4.61
N SER A 65 7.44 1.18 4.26
CA SER A 65 6.34 1.20 5.22
C SER A 65 5.57 -0.12 5.18
N LEU A 66 5.54 -0.85 6.30
CA LEU A 66 4.91 -2.16 6.42
C LEU A 66 3.53 -2.02 7.04
N ILE A 67 2.52 -2.61 6.42
CA ILE A 67 1.21 -2.81 7.04
C ILE A 67 1.26 -4.09 7.86
N VAL A 68 0.82 -4.01 9.12
CA VAL A 68 0.64 -5.16 10.01
C VAL A 68 -0.83 -5.20 10.44
N GLU A 69 -1.50 -6.32 10.23
CA GLU A 69 -2.93 -6.48 10.51
C GLU A 69 -3.16 -7.43 11.69
N PHE A 70 -3.71 -6.90 12.77
CA PHE A 70 -4.01 -7.64 13.99
C PHE A 70 -5.44 -8.15 14.01
N THR A 71 -5.66 -9.22 14.78
CA THR A 71 -7.00 -9.71 15.13
C THR A 71 -7.62 -8.97 16.32
N SER A 72 -6.89 -8.05 16.96
CA SER A 72 -7.34 -7.28 18.13
C SER A 72 -7.06 -5.79 17.99
N PRO A 73 -8.06 -4.91 18.20
CA PRO A 73 -7.85 -3.46 18.20
C PRO A 73 -6.97 -2.99 19.36
N VAL A 74 -7.04 -3.69 20.50
CA VAL A 74 -6.25 -3.35 21.69
C VAL A 74 -4.77 -3.49 21.37
N LEU A 75 -4.39 -4.60 20.70
CA LEU A 75 -3.00 -4.86 20.34
C LEU A 75 -2.49 -3.90 19.26
N ALA A 76 -3.34 -3.58 18.27
CA ALA A 76 -3.01 -2.54 17.29
C ALA A 76 -2.71 -1.20 17.97
N ASN A 77 -3.53 -0.79 18.95
CA ASN A 77 -3.31 0.45 19.71
C ASN A 77 -2.05 0.39 20.58
N VAL A 78 -1.76 -0.75 21.22
CA VAL A 78 -0.51 -0.91 21.99
C VAL A 78 0.71 -0.81 21.08
N ALA A 79 0.67 -1.40 19.89
CA ALA A 79 1.74 -1.29 18.90
C ALA A 79 1.92 0.16 18.40
N ILE A 80 0.86 0.96 18.30
CA ILE A 80 0.94 2.39 18.00
C ILE A 80 1.59 3.17 19.17
N ASP A 81 1.16 2.91 20.41
CA ASP A 81 1.63 3.64 21.59
C ASP A 81 3.07 3.30 21.99
N LYS A 82 3.45 2.02 21.89
CA LYS A 82 4.77 1.50 22.29
C LYS A 82 5.76 1.37 21.14
N GLY A 83 5.30 1.55 19.90
CA GLY A 83 6.08 1.24 18.71
C GLY A 83 6.18 -0.26 18.43
N VAL A 84 6.97 -0.57 17.41
CA VAL A 84 7.20 -1.94 16.93
C VAL A 84 8.68 -2.23 16.90
N LEU A 85 9.12 -3.25 17.63
CA LEU A 85 10.50 -3.72 17.62
C LEU A 85 10.73 -4.60 16.38
N TRP A 86 11.74 -4.24 15.59
CA TRP A 86 12.21 -5.01 14.45
C TRP A 86 13.70 -4.77 14.23
N ASP A 87 14.48 -5.84 14.02
CA ASP A 87 15.92 -5.76 13.71
C ASP A 87 16.73 -4.92 14.74
N CYS A 88 16.37 -5.05 16.02
CA CYS A 88 16.91 -4.28 17.15
C CYS A 88 16.55 -2.77 17.16
N ASP A 89 15.71 -2.31 16.26
CA ASP A 89 15.20 -0.93 16.22
C ASP A 89 13.77 -0.85 16.75
N SER A 90 13.45 0.26 17.43
CA SER A 90 12.07 0.61 17.80
C SER A 90 11.50 1.54 16.75
N LEU A 91 10.56 1.02 15.97
CA LEU A 91 9.97 1.70 14.83
C LEU A 91 8.65 2.35 15.21
N THR A 92 8.37 3.51 14.61
CA THR A 92 7.11 4.22 14.80
C THR A 92 5.99 3.54 14.03
N ALA A 93 4.84 3.38 14.69
CA ALA A 93 3.63 2.89 14.07
C ALA A 93 2.49 3.91 14.15
N VAL A 94 1.67 3.94 13.11
CA VAL A 94 0.46 4.77 13.02
C VAL A 94 -0.73 3.93 12.59
N LEU A 95 -1.95 4.45 12.79
CA LEU A 95 -3.16 3.80 12.33
C LEU A 95 -3.13 3.59 10.81
N TYR A 96 -3.44 2.37 10.35
CA TYR A 96 -3.70 2.12 8.95
C TYR A 96 -5.21 2.22 8.67
N ASP A 97 -5.60 3.29 7.98
CA ASP A 97 -6.95 3.42 7.42
C ASP A 97 -6.95 3.05 5.93
N ARG A 98 -7.58 1.91 5.61
CA ARG A 98 -7.75 1.42 4.23
C ARG A 98 -8.55 2.39 3.36
N ALA A 99 -9.45 3.18 3.95
CA ALA A 99 -10.29 4.15 3.25
C ALA A 99 -9.53 5.46 2.96
N ALA A 100 -8.56 5.82 3.80
CA ALA A 100 -7.70 6.99 3.60
C ALA A 100 -6.74 6.85 2.41
N ARG A 101 -6.57 5.64 1.85
CA ARG A 101 -5.73 5.43 0.68
C ARG A 101 -6.36 6.09 -0.55
N VAL A 102 -5.76 7.19 -0.99
CA VAL A 102 -6.07 7.88 -2.24
C VAL A 102 -5.98 6.90 -3.40
N ARG A 103 -7.11 6.60 -4.05
CA ARG A 103 -7.19 5.70 -5.21
C ARG A 103 -7.26 6.51 -6.48
N GLN A 104 -6.66 5.97 -7.54
CA GLN A 104 -6.89 6.46 -8.90
C GLN A 104 -8.26 5.97 -9.37
N CYS A 105 -9.09 6.89 -9.86
CA CYS A 105 -10.31 6.53 -10.54
C CYS A 105 -10.01 6.29 -12.02
N PHE A 106 -10.04 5.03 -12.49
CA PHE A 106 -9.71 4.73 -13.90
C PHE A 106 -10.73 5.25 -14.93
N ASN A 107 -11.89 5.74 -14.49
CA ASN A 107 -12.85 6.38 -15.40
C ASN A 107 -12.47 7.83 -15.74
N TYR A 108 -11.84 8.53 -14.78
CA TYR A 108 -11.47 9.95 -14.91
C TYR A 108 -9.95 10.19 -14.85
N GLN A 109 -9.18 9.14 -14.56
CA GLN A 109 -7.72 9.10 -14.37
C GLN A 109 -7.16 9.94 -13.20
N GLN A 110 -8.04 10.53 -12.38
CA GLN A 110 -7.69 11.37 -11.24
C GLN A 110 -7.54 10.59 -9.93
N TYR A 111 -6.75 11.14 -9.01
CA TYR A 111 -6.50 10.58 -7.67
C TYR A 111 -7.40 11.23 -6.62
N GLY A 112 -7.86 10.43 -5.64
CA GLY A 112 -8.69 10.92 -4.52
C GLY A 112 -10.18 11.05 -4.86
N HIS A 113 -10.55 10.67 -6.08
CA HIS A 113 -11.91 10.66 -6.54
C HIS A 113 -12.58 9.31 -6.27
N ILE A 114 -13.58 9.28 -5.38
CA ILE A 114 -14.39 8.11 -5.05
C ILE A 114 -15.88 8.49 -5.17
N GLY A 115 -16.52 8.14 -6.29
CA GLY A 115 -17.98 8.28 -6.44
C GLY A 115 -18.43 8.82 -7.80
N THR A 116 -19.75 8.86 -8.01
CA THR A 116 -20.42 9.43 -9.20
C THR A 116 -20.74 10.91 -9.04
N THR A 117 -20.34 11.54 -7.93
CA THR A 117 -20.79 12.88 -7.51
C THR A 117 -20.12 14.01 -8.30
N TYR A 118 -19.06 13.72 -9.06
CA TYR A 118 -18.43 14.70 -9.95
C TYR A 118 -18.77 14.41 -11.41
N ALA A 119 -19.29 15.43 -12.10
CA ALA A 119 -19.55 15.44 -13.53
C ALA A 119 -18.26 15.66 -14.36
N ASN A 120 -17.18 14.96 -14.01
CA ASN A 120 -15.94 15.05 -14.77
C ASN A 120 -16.12 14.32 -16.11
N ALA A 121 -15.44 14.80 -17.16
CA ALA A 121 -15.41 14.11 -18.44
C ALA A 121 -14.60 12.81 -18.31
N VAL A 122 -15.14 11.70 -18.81
CA VAL A 122 -14.42 10.43 -18.91
C VAL A 122 -13.11 10.66 -19.66
N LYS A 123 -11.99 10.16 -19.13
CA LYS A 123 -10.67 10.26 -19.79
C LYS A 123 -10.09 8.87 -20.04
N CYS A 124 -9.62 8.67 -21.27
CA CYS A 124 -8.96 7.45 -21.69
C CYS A 124 -7.62 7.29 -20.98
N VAL A 125 -7.38 6.08 -20.49
CA VAL A 125 -6.15 5.68 -19.78
C VAL A 125 -4.93 5.83 -20.73
N TYR A 126 -5.07 5.49 -22.01
CA TYR A 126 -3.95 5.46 -22.95
C TYR A 126 -3.62 6.83 -23.55
N CYS A 127 -4.62 7.56 -24.03
CA CYS A 127 -4.40 8.79 -24.80
C CYS A 127 -4.93 10.07 -24.14
N ALA A 128 -5.46 10.00 -22.92
CA ALA A 128 -6.03 11.12 -22.16
C ALA A 128 -7.29 11.79 -22.77
N GLU A 129 -7.77 11.30 -23.92
CA GLU A 129 -8.93 11.83 -24.64
C GLU A 129 -10.29 11.44 -24.03
N GLY A 130 -11.34 12.15 -24.43
CA GLY A 130 -12.71 12.05 -23.92
C GLY A 130 -13.49 10.78 -24.32
N HIS A 131 -13.01 9.59 -23.98
CA HIS A 131 -13.71 8.32 -24.25
C HIS A 131 -13.34 7.21 -23.27
N GLN A 132 -14.13 6.13 -23.28
CA GLN A 132 -13.87 4.92 -22.51
C GLN A 132 -12.63 4.20 -23.05
N SER A 133 -11.69 3.82 -22.17
CA SER A 133 -10.43 3.17 -22.56
C SER A 133 -10.59 1.88 -23.38
N ARG A 134 -11.76 1.23 -23.30
CA ARG A 134 -12.09 0.04 -24.09
C ARG A 134 -12.24 0.34 -25.60
N ASP A 135 -12.62 1.57 -25.92
CA ASP A 135 -12.90 2.05 -27.28
C ASP A 135 -11.73 2.85 -27.87
N CYS A 136 -10.57 2.83 -27.19
CA CYS A 136 -9.42 3.62 -27.60
C CYS A 136 -8.74 3.02 -28.84
N PRO A 137 -8.63 3.77 -29.95
CA PRO A 137 -7.93 3.31 -31.15
C PRO A 137 -6.41 3.21 -30.95
N SER A 138 -5.86 3.91 -29.96
CA SER A 138 -4.43 3.98 -29.67
C SER A 138 -3.98 3.00 -28.57
N LYS A 139 -4.82 2.04 -28.17
CA LYS A 139 -4.54 1.12 -27.06
C LYS A 139 -3.24 0.32 -27.21
N ASP A 140 -2.90 -0.05 -28.44
CA ASP A 140 -1.69 -0.85 -28.76
C ASP A 140 -0.47 0.02 -29.10
N THR A 141 -0.64 1.35 -29.10
CA THR A 141 0.47 2.27 -29.30
C THR A 141 1.25 2.44 -27.98
N ARG A 142 2.58 2.53 -28.06
CA ARG A 142 3.42 2.77 -26.87
C ARG A 142 3.44 4.24 -26.42
N GLU A 143 2.67 5.10 -27.09
CA GLU A 143 2.64 6.55 -26.87
C GLU A 143 1.52 6.91 -25.90
N ASN A 144 1.70 6.57 -24.63
CA ASN A 144 0.72 6.93 -23.60
C ASN A 144 0.78 8.43 -23.29
N LYS A 145 -0.38 9.02 -23.01
CA LYS A 145 -0.52 10.39 -22.52
C LYS A 145 -1.09 10.43 -21.12
N CYS A 146 -0.61 11.37 -20.31
CA CYS A 146 -1.04 11.53 -18.94
C CYS A 146 -2.31 12.37 -18.90
N ALA A 147 -3.41 11.81 -18.41
CA ALA A 147 -4.67 12.54 -18.27
C ALA A 147 -4.65 13.67 -17.21
N ASN A 148 -3.65 13.68 -16.33
CA ASN A 148 -3.48 14.68 -15.26
C ASN A 148 -2.58 15.86 -15.67
N TYR A 149 -1.54 15.62 -16.49
CA TYR A 149 -0.52 16.63 -16.85
C TYR A 149 -0.16 16.67 -18.33
N GLU A 150 -0.84 15.90 -19.18
CA GLU A 150 -0.60 15.79 -20.63
C GLU A 150 0.83 15.33 -21.03
N GLY A 151 1.60 14.81 -20.08
CA GLY A 151 2.94 14.25 -20.31
C GLY A 151 2.93 12.94 -21.11
N THR A 152 4.10 12.51 -21.59
CA THR A 152 4.31 11.31 -22.42
C THR A 152 4.32 9.99 -21.64
N HIS A 153 3.68 9.97 -20.48
CA HIS A 153 3.56 8.79 -19.63
C HIS A 153 2.09 8.54 -19.33
N ALA A 154 1.75 7.29 -19.02
CA ALA A 154 0.39 6.96 -18.59
C ALA A 154 0.11 7.52 -17.19
N ALA A 155 -1.13 7.95 -16.91
CA ALA A 155 -1.49 8.51 -15.60
C ALA A 155 -1.25 7.55 -14.40
N TRP A 156 -1.18 6.23 -14.63
CA TRP A 156 -0.84 5.23 -13.60
C TRP A 156 0.67 4.98 -13.43
N SER A 157 1.52 5.61 -14.25
CA SER A 157 2.99 5.45 -14.19
C SER A 157 3.52 5.84 -12.81
N THR A 158 4.59 5.19 -12.36
CA THR A 158 5.32 5.60 -11.14
C THR A 158 5.98 6.96 -11.28
N GLU A 159 6.13 7.45 -12.52
CA GLU A 159 6.73 8.75 -12.87
C GLU A 159 5.70 9.88 -12.81
N CYS A 160 4.40 9.57 -12.67
CA CYS A 160 3.36 10.60 -12.60
C CYS A 160 3.34 11.25 -11.21
N GLU A 161 3.52 12.57 -11.14
CA GLU A 161 3.52 13.32 -9.87
C GLU A 161 2.17 13.31 -9.14
N ALA A 162 1.07 13.03 -9.84
CA ALA A 162 -0.26 12.97 -9.24
C ALA A 162 -0.49 11.66 -8.45
N ARG A 163 0.44 10.69 -8.55
CA ARG A 163 0.30 9.34 -8.01
C ARG A 163 0.76 9.17 -6.56
#